data_AF-A0A9W4SBC5-F1
#
_entry.id   AF-A0A9W4SBC5-F1
#
_cell.length_a   1.000
_cell.length_b   1.000
_cell.length_c   1.000
_cell.angle_alpha   90.00
_cell.angle_beta   90.00
_cell.angle_gamma   90.00
#
_symmetry.space_group_name_H-M   'P 1'
#
loop_
_entity.id
_entity.type
_entity.pdbx_description
1 polymer ?
#
loop_
_entity_poly.entity_id
_entity_poly.type
_entity_poly.pdbx_seq_one_letter_code
_entity_poly.pdbx_strand_id
1 'polypeptide(L)'
;LFIQVPHKLMYGDAERSALEAISMAKDNEDRVAPVVSDIEGLARSIEQGTNLIERVSEWVNGILDEDEEPNHALGQYLMNALSLAPKVDPSQIEHDFNNHIQDVLMVSYLANTIRTQIDLSQRLATANLTGGEKDGEGKAAEGGEKGEQRGQRGGKRGGRGGGRGGGQNREPREPREPREPREPTE
;
A
#
# COMPACT_ATOMS: atom_id res chain seq x y z
N LEU A 1 -43.09 23.16 -24.69
CA LEU A 1 -41.80 23.88 -24.71
C LEU A 1 -41.18 23.71 -23.32
N PHE A 2 -39.98 23.15 -23.20
CA PHE A 2 -39.30 22.99 -21.91
C PHE A 2 -38.20 24.04 -21.79
N ILE A 3 -38.07 24.65 -20.60
CA ILE A 3 -37.04 25.64 -20.26
C ILE A 3 -36.17 25.01 -19.17
N GLN A 4 -34.85 25.10 -19.32
CA GLN A 4 -33.91 24.59 -18.32
C GLN A 4 -33.87 25.50 -17.10
N VAL A 5 -33.96 24.88 -15.92
CA VAL A 5 -33.87 25.58 -14.63
C VAL A 5 -32.46 25.32 -14.05
N PRO A 6 -31.77 26.36 -13.54
CA PRO A 6 -30.51 26.18 -12.84
C PRO A 6 -30.70 25.25 -11.64
N HIS A 7 -29.86 24.23 -11.52
CA HIS A 7 -29.85 23.33 -10.38
C HIS A 7 -28.46 23.34 -9.74
N LYS A 8 -28.43 23.10 -8.43
CA LYS A 8 -27.20 22.92 -7.67
C LYS A 8 -27.29 21.60 -6.92
N LEU A 9 -26.28 20.76 -7.08
CA LEU A 9 -26.13 19.57 -6.24
C LEU A 9 -25.63 20.00 -4.87
N MET A 10 -26.42 19.68 -3.86
CA MET A 10 -26.04 19.84 -2.46
C MET A 10 -25.68 18.45 -1.95
N TYR A 11 -24.45 18.27 -1.50
CA TYR A 11 -23.97 17.04 -0.89
C TYR A 11 -23.10 17.41 0.30
N GLY A 12 -23.14 16.58 1.34
CA GLY A 12 -22.27 16.70 2.51
C GLY A 12 -20.85 16.21 2.23
N ASP A 13 -19.92 16.49 3.14
CA ASP A 13 -18.52 16.10 2.97
C ASP A 13 -18.36 14.56 2.93
N ALA A 14 -19.10 13.85 3.79
CA ALA A 14 -19.09 12.38 3.80
C ALA A 14 -19.63 11.78 2.48
N GLU A 15 -20.67 12.39 1.91
CA GLU A 15 -21.25 11.96 0.64
C GLU A 15 -20.29 12.22 -0.52
N ARG A 16 -19.62 13.38 -0.52
CA ARG A 16 -18.57 13.69 -1.51
C ARG A 16 -17.45 12.66 -1.46
N SER A 17 -16.89 12.38 -0.28
CA SER A 17 -15.80 11.40 -0.16
C SER A 17 -16.23 9.99 -0.56
N ALA A 18 -17.44 9.57 -0.19
CA ALA A 18 -17.98 8.27 -0.59
C ALA A 18 -18.21 8.18 -2.11
N LEU A 19 -18.79 9.22 -2.72
CA LEU A 19 -19.01 9.27 -4.17
C LEU A 19 -17.71 9.33 -4.95
N GLU A 20 -16.70 10.02 -4.44
CA GLU A 20 -15.36 10.06 -5.02
C GLU A 20 -14.70 8.68 -4.99
N ALA A 21 -14.77 7.98 -3.85
CA ALA A 21 -14.27 6.60 -3.73
C ALA A 21 -15.00 5.64 -4.70
N ILE A 22 -16.31 5.75 -4.83
CA ILE A 22 -17.10 4.96 -5.78
C ILE A 22 -16.75 5.34 -7.23
N SER A 23 -16.52 6.62 -7.51
CA SER A 23 -16.11 7.08 -8.84
C SER A 23 -14.76 6.49 -9.25
N MET A 24 -13.82 6.29 -8.32
CA MET A 24 -12.54 5.65 -8.61
C MET A 24 -12.69 4.19 -9.05
N ALA A 25 -13.71 3.48 -8.57
CA ALA A 25 -14.00 2.11 -9.00
C ALA A 25 -14.53 2.03 -10.44
N LYS A 26 -15.06 3.13 -10.99
CA LYS A 26 -15.64 3.16 -12.35
C LYS A 26 -14.60 2.84 -13.41
N ASP A 27 -13.37 3.32 -13.23
CA ASP A 27 -12.30 3.21 -14.22
C ASP A 27 -11.48 1.92 -14.06
N ASN A 28 -11.81 1.09 -13.06
CA ASN A 28 -11.16 -0.19 -12.82
C ASN A 28 -12.00 -1.36 -13.39
N GLU A 29 -11.37 -2.29 -14.11
CA GLU A 29 -12.06 -3.43 -14.74
C GLU A 29 -12.78 -4.32 -13.71
N ASP A 30 -12.15 -4.50 -12.54
CA ASP A 30 -12.70 -5.30 -11.43
C ASP A 30 -13.78 -4.55 -10.63
N ARG A 31 -14.02 -3.26 -10.91
CA ARG A 31 -14.93 -2.37 -10.16
C ARG A 31 -14.68 -2.32 -8.65
N VAL A 32 -13.44 -2.56 -8.24
CA VAL A 32 -12.99 -2.45 -6.86
C VAL A 32 -12.20 -1.15 -6.71
N ALA A 33 -12.61 -0.32 -5.75
CA ALA A 33 -11.79 0.79 -5.27
C ALA A 33 -11.17 0.39 -3.93
N PRO A 34 -9.83 0.41 -3.79
CA PRO A 34 -9.22 0.31 -2.48
C PRO A 34 -9.64 1.52 -1.64
N VAL A 35 -9.86 1.29 -0.34
CA VAL A 35 -10.03 2.40 0.60
C VAL A 35 -8.71 3.16 0.65
N VAL A 36 -8.75 4.43 0.27
CA VAL A 36 -7.59 5.33 0.32
C VAL A 36 -7.10 5.36 1.76
N SER A 37 -5.80 5.16 1.97
CA SER A 37 -5.25 5.27 3.32
C SER A 37 -5.34 6.72 3.80
N ASP A 38 -5.47 6.91 5.13
CA ASP A 38 -5.54 8.26 5.70
C ASP A 38 -4.35 9.14 5.28
N ILE A 39 -3.17 8.52 5.10
CA ILE A 39 -1.94 9.20 4.68
C ILE A 39 -1.99 9.65 3.21
N GLU A 40 -2.57 8.84 2.33
CA GLU A 40 -2.78 9.20 0.92
C GLU A 40 -3.86 10.28 0.79
N GLY A 41 -4.91 10.20 1.60
CA GLY A 41 -5.94 11.24 1.69
C GLY A 41 -5.36 12.58 2.14
N LEU A 42 -4.48 12.56 3.16
CA LEU A 42 -3.75 13.73 3.62
C LEU A 42 -2.85 14.30 2.52
N ALA A 43 -2.06 13.45 1.83
CA ALA A 43 -1.18 13.89 0.76
C ALA A 43 -1.93 14.60 -0.37
N ARG A 44 -3.06 14.03 -0.83
CA ARG A 44 -3.92 14.64 -1.85
C ARG A 44 -4.51 15.97 -1.38
N SER A 45 -4.92 16.05 -0.12
CA SER A 45 -5.49 17.28 0.45
C SER A 45 -4.44 18.39 0.54
N ILE A 46 -3.19 18.04 0.89
CA ILE A 46 -2.06 18.97 0.88
C ILE A 46 -1.79 19.47 -0.54
N GLU A 47 -1.72 18.57 -1.52
CA GLU A 47 -1.51 18.92 -2.93
C GLU A 47 -2.61 19.87 -3.45
N GLN A 48 -3.88 19.55 -3.18
CA GLN A 48 -5.00 20.42 -3.52
C GLN A 48 -4.90 21.79 -2.85
N GLY A 49 -4.55 21.83 -1.56
CA GLY A 49 -4.35 23.07 -0.82
C GLY A 49 -3.22 23.93 -1.41
N THR A 50 -2.09 23.31 -1.76
CA THR A 50 -0.96 23.99 -2.39
C THR A 50 -1.35 24.56 -3.75
N ASN A 51 -2.04 23.80 -4.60
CA ASN A 51 -2.51 24.26 -5.91
C ASN A 51 -3.45 25.46 -5.79
N LEU A 52 -4.33 25.48 -4.77
CA LEU A 52 -5.22 26.61 -4.53
C LEU A 52 -4.45 27.87 -4.09
N ILE A 53 -3.43 27.71 -3.24
CA ILE A 53 -2.57 28.82 -2.81
C ILE A 53 -1.75 29.35 -3.98
N GLU A 54 -1.17 28.47 -4.80
CA GLU A 54 -0.39 28.83 -5.98
C GLU A 54 -1.23 29.65 -6.95
N ARG A 55 -2.44 29.20 -7.26
CA ARG A 55 -3.38 29.95 -8.11
C ARG A 55 -3.74 31.32 -7.57
N VAL A 56 -3.91 31.46 -6.26
CA VAL A 56 -4.14 32.78 -5.63
C VAL A 56 -2.89 33.64 -5.71
N SER A 57 -1.70 33.06 -5.53
CA SER A 57 -0.43 33.77 -5.65
C SER A 57 -0.20 34.28 -7.08
N GLU A 58 -0.47 33.46 -8.09
CA GLU A 58 -0.40 33.84 -9.50
C GLU A 58 -1.32 35.03 -9.80
N TRP A 59 -2.57 34.96 -9.33
CA TRP A 59 -3.53 36.05 -9.49
C TRP A 59 -3.07 37.36 -8.83
N VAL A 60 -2.54 37.29 -7.60
CA VAL A 60 -2.00 38.48 -6.91
C VAL A 60 -0.80 39.05 -7.67
N ASN A 61 0.09 38.20 -8.19
CA ASN A 61 1.23 38.65 -9.00
C ASN A 61 0.75 39.33 -10.30
N GLY A 62 -0.24 38.77 -11.00
CA GLY A 62 -0.83 39.39 -12.19
C GLY A 62 -1.43 40.77 -11.93
N ILE A 63 -1.98 41.01 -10.73
CA ILE A 63 -2.43 42.36 -10.33
C ILE A 63 -1.25 43.30 -10.10
N LEU A 64 -0.17 42.83 -9.48
CA LEU A 64 1.03 43.63 -9.23
C LEU A 64 1.77 44.01 -10.52
N ASP A 65 1.70 43.13 -11.53
CA ASP A 65 2.29 43.34 -12.86
C ASP A 65 1.36 44.15 -13.80
N GLU A 66 0.21 44.61 -13.31
CA GLU A 66 -0.83 45.35 -14.06
C GLU A 66 -1.48 44.55 -15.21
N ASP A 67 -1.35 43.23 -15.22
CA ASP A 67 -1.93 42.31 -16.20
C ASP A 67 -3.40 41.93 -15.88
N GLU A 68 -3.82 42.05 -14.61
CA GLU A 68 -5.18 41.77 -14.13
C GLU A 68 -5.82 42.94 -13.36
N GLU A 69 -7.14 43.10 -13.48
CA GLU A 69 -7.89 44.13 -12.75
C GLU A 69 -8.04 43.78 -11.26
N PRO A 70 -7.67 44.70 -10.33
CA PRO A 70 -7.81 44.46 -8.90
C PRO A 70 -9.27 44.36 -8.46
N ASN A 71 -9.58 43.38 -7.60
CA ASN A 71 -10.89 43.28 -6.96
C ASN A 71 -10.77 43.51 -5.44
N HIS A 72 -11.28 44.64 -4.96
CA HIS A 72 -11.24 45.01 -3.55
C HIS A 72 -11.95 44.01 -2.61
N ALA A 73 -13.08 43.43 -3.04
CA ALA A 73 -13.83 42.47 -2.21
C ALA A 73 -13.03 41.17 -2.03
N LEU A 74 -12.39 40.68 -3.09
CA LEU A 74 -11.50 39.52 -3.02
C LEU A 74 -10.25 39.81 -2.19
N GLY A 75 -9.62 40.98 -2.36
CA GLY A 75 -8.46 41.38 -1.57
C GLY A 75 -8.77 41.42 -0.06
N GLN A 76 -9.90 42.01 0.33
CA GLN A 76 -10.33 42.03 1.73
C GLN A 76 -10.62 40.62 2.27
N TYR A 77 -11.24 39.76 1.45
CA TYR A 77 -11.51 38.37 1.82
C TYR A 77 -10.21 37.59 2.06
N LEU A 78 -9.21 37.73 1.18
CA LEU A 78 -7.91 37.09 1.33
C LEU A 78 -7.17 37.58 2.58
N MET A 79 -7.22 38.88 2.86
CA MET A 79 -6.60 39.45 4.06
C MET A 79 -7.22 38.88 5.35
N ASN A 80 -8.55 38.79 5.39
CA ASN A 80 -9.26 38.19 6.50
C ASN A 80 -8.92 36.70 6.64
N ALA A 81 -8.85 35.95 5.54
CA ALA A 81 -8.48 34.54 5.54
C ALA A 81 -7.06 34.32 6.10
N LEU A 82 -6.08 35.14 5.71
CA LEU A 82 -4.70 35.05 6.21
C LEU A 82 -4.60 35.40 7.70
N SER A 83 -5.43 36.34 8.19
CA SER A 83 -5.45 36.70 9.61
C SER A 83 -5.97 35.60 10.54
N LEU A 84 -6.70 34.62 9.99
CA LEU A 84 -7.22 33.45 10.71
C LEU A 84 -6.21 32.29 10.73
N ALA A 85 -5.08 32.42 10.03
CA ALA A 85 -4.10 31.35 9.94
C ALA A 85 -3.53 31.04 11.34
N PRO A 86 -3.70 29.80 11.84
CA PRO A 86 -3.14 29.42 13.12
C PRO A 86 -1.62 29.44 13.06
N LYS A 87 -0.99 29.96 14.10
CA LYS A 87 0.47 29.89 14.25
C LYS A 87 0.81 28.49 14.77
N VAL A 88 1.22 27.62 13.87
CA VAL A 88 1.66 26.26 14.22
C VAL A 88 3.18 26.21 14.18
N ASP A 89 3.79 25.65 15.22
CA ASP A 89 5.24 25.42 15.26
C ASP A 89 5.58 24.25 14.32
N PRO A 90 6.53 24.41 13.36
CA PRO A 90 6.95 23.32 12.49
C PRO A 90 7.39 22.06 13.23
N SER A 91 8.05 22.21 14.39
CA SER A 91 8.51 21.08 15.21
C SER A 91 7.35 20.27 15.80
N GLN A 92 6.25 20.93 16.13
CA GLN A 92 5.04 20.27 16.62
C GLN A 92 4.37 19.44 15.53
N ILE A 93 4.31 19.98 14.30
CA ILE A 93 3.74 19.24 13.15
C ILE A 93 4.56 17.98 12.86
N GLU A 94 5.89 18.09 12.86
CA GLU A 94 6.77 16.95 12.61
C GLU A 94 6.61 15.87 13.70
N HIS A 95 6.54 16.29 14.96
CA HIS A 95 6.27 15.37 16.07
C HIS A 95 4.93 14.64 15.92
N ASP A 96 3.85 15.38 15.66
CA ASP A 96 2.50 14.81 15.57
C ASP A 96 2.35 13.89 14.35
N PHE A 97 2.98 14.26 13.23
CA PHE A 97 3.03 13.43 12.03
C PHE A 97 3.80 12.12 12.26
N ASN A 98 4.96 12.18 12.90
CA ASN A 98 5.75 11.00 13.21
C ASN A 98 5.02 10.04 14.16
N ASN A 99 4.36 10.57 15.18
CA ASN A 99 3.55 9.77 16.10
C ASN A 99 2.38 9.09 15.36
N HIS A 100 1.69 9.83 14.49
CA HIS A 100 0.61 9.26 13.68
C HIS A 100 1.10 8.12 12.77
N ILE A 101 2.26 8.29 12.11
CA ILE A 101 2.87 7.22 11.30
C ILE A 101 3.17 5.99 12.16
N GLN A 102 3.72 6.17 13.36
CA GLN A 102 4.04 5.06 14.25
C GLN A 102 2.79 4.27 14.64
N ASP A 103 1.69 4.95 14.96
CA ASP A 103 0.41 4.31 15.28
C ASP A 103 -0.13 3.50 14.10
N VAL A 104 -0.11 4.07 12.89
CA VAL A 104 -0.55 3.39 11.67
C VAL A 104 0.30 2.15 11.37
N LEU A 105 1.63 2.25 11.51
CA LEU A 105 2.55 1.13 11.31
C LEU A 105 2.32 0.02 12.33
N MET A 106 2.06 0.38 13.60
CA MET A 106 1.77 -0.57 14.67
C MET A 106 0.47 -1.35 14.40
N VAL A 107 -0.60 -0.66 13.98
CA VAL A 107 -1.88 -1.29 13.61
C VAL A 107 -1.71 -2.20 12.38
N SER A 108 -0.96 -1.76 11.36
CA SER A 108 -0.66 -2.55 10.17
C SER A 108 0.10 -3.83 10.50
N TYR A 109 1.10 -3.72 11.39
CA TYR A 109 1.85 -4.88 11.87
C TYR A 109 0.97 -5.88 12.63
N LEU A 110 0.12 -5.39 13.53
CA LEU A 110 -0.82 -6.22 14.28
C LEU A 110 -1.80 -6.94 13.35
N ALA A 111 -2.38 -6.22 12.38
CA ALA A 111 -3.30 -6.78 11.40
C ALA A 111 -2.64 -7.88 10.54
N ASN A 112 -1.39 -7.65 10.11
CA ASN A 112 -0.62 -8.66 9.38
C ASN A 112 -0.28 -9.88 10.24
N THR A 113 0.05 -9.68 11.51
CA THR A 113 0.29 -10.77 12.46
C THR A 113 -0.96 -11.62 12.70
N ILE A 114 -2.13 -10.99 12.85
CA ILE A 114 -3.41 -11.70 12.96
C ILE A 114 -3.70 -12.48 11.67
N ARG A 115 -3.45 -11.87 10.49
CA ARG A 115 -3.63 -12.54 9.20
C ARG A 115 -2.76 -13.79 9.07
N THR A 116 -1.48 -13.73 9.45
CA THR A 116 -0.58 -14.89 9.41
C THR A 116 -0.98 -15.96 10.42
N GLN A 117 -1.43 -15.59 11.61
CA GLN A 117 -1.99 -16.52 12.60
C GLN A 117 -3.24 -17.23 12.07
N ILE A 118 -4.13 -16.51 11.38
CA ILE A 118 -5.31 -17.10 10.74
C ILE A 118 -4.89 -18.10 9.65
N ASP A 119 -4.01 -17.72 8.72
CA ASP A 119 -3.53 -18.62 7.65
C ASP A 119 -2.86 -19.88 8.24
N LEU A 120 -2.02 -19.71 9.27
CA LEU A 120 -1.40 -20.83 9.97
C LEU A 120 -2.45 -21.75 10.61
N SER A 121 -3.45 -21.18 11.28
CA SER A 121 -4.52 -21.96 11.92
C SER A 121 -5.34 -22.77 10.91
N GLN A 122 -5.65 -22.18 9.74
CA GLN A 122 -6.38 -22.84 8.66
C GLN A 122 -5.55 -23.98 8.05
N ARG A 123 -4.25 -23.77 7.84
CA ARG A 123 -3.32 -24.80 7.36
C ARG A 123 -3.17 -25.95 8.36
N LEU A 124 -3.07 -25.68 9.65
CA LEU A 124 -2.98 -26.73 10.68
C LEU A 124 -4.29 -27.52 10.78
N ALA A 125 -5.44 -26.84 10.75
CA ALA A 125 -6.74 -27.49 10.76
C ALA A 125 -6.93 -28.43 9.54
N THR A 126 -6.51 -27.99 8.35
CA THR A 126 -6.59 -28.79 7.12
C THR A 126 -5.52 -29.89 7.05
N ALA A 127 -4.31 -29.64 7.55
CA ALA A 127 -3.25 -30.66 7.63
C ALA A 127 -3.68 -31.87 8.49
N ASN A 128 -4.34 -31.62 9.62
CA ASN A 128 -4.89 -32.69 10.47
C ASN A 128 -5.94 -33.54 9.74
N LEU A 129 -6.75 -32.92 8.86
CA LEU A 129 -7.74 -33.64 8.05
C LEU A 129 -7.07 -34.50 6.96
N THR A 130 -6.00 -34.01 6.33
CA THR A 130 -5.26 -34.77 5.30
C THR A 130 -4.29 -35.81 5.85
N GLY A 131 -3.89 -35.69 7.13
CA GLY A 131 -2.99 -36.63 7.81
C GLY A 131 -3.70 -37.84 8.43
N GLY A 132 -5.02 -37.80 8.60
CA GLY A 132 -5.81 -38.86 9.23
C GLY A 132 -6.17 -40.06 8.34
N GLU A 133 -5.90 -40.01 7.02
CA GLU A 133 -6.24 -41.10 6.08
C GLU A 133 -5.10 -42.09 5.80
N LYS A 134 -3.98 -42.03 6.54
CA LYS A 134 -2.81 -42.89 6.29
C LYS A 134 -2.51 -43.96 7.34
N ASP A 135 -3.41 -44.20 8.29
CA ASP A 135 -3.26 -45.30 9.24
C ASP A 135 -4.47 -46.24 9.21
N GLY A 136 -4.47 -47.19 8.27
CA GLY A 136 -5.46 -48.26 8.23
C GLY A 136 -5.47 -49.12 6.98
N GLU A 137 -4.63 -50.17 6.98
CA GLU A 137 -4.86 -51.54 6.45
C GLU A 137 -3.62 -52.13 5.76
N GLY A 138 -3.09 -53.20 6.35
CA GLY A 138 -1.93 -53.92 5.86
C GLY A 138 -2.25 -55.13 4.99
N LYS A 139 -1.20 -55.72 4.39
CA LYS A 139 -0.87 -57.15 4.44
C LYS A 139 0.35 -57.44 3.57
N ALA A 140 1.24 -58.26 4.13
CA ALA A 140 2.35 -58.91 3.44
C ALA A 140 1.85 -59.90 2.38
N ALA A 141 2.53 -59.96 1.24
CA ALA A 141 2.72 -61.18 0.45
C ALA A 141 3.86 -60.99 -0.58
N GLU A 142 4.58 -62.08 -0.76
CA GLU A 142 5.86 -62.28 -1.42
C GLU A 142 5.69 -62.77 -2.87
N GLY A 143 6.65 -62.44 -3.75
CA GLY A 143 7.05 -63.28 -4.89
C GLY A 143 6.40 -63.06 -6.27
N GLY A 144 7.24 -63.07 -7.33
CA GLY A 144 6.82 -63.56 -8.67
C GLY A 144 7.13 -62.70 -9.90
N GLU A 145 8.32 -62.91 -10.46
CA GLU A 145 8.71 -62.97 -11.90
C GLU A 145 8.27 -61.93 -12.98
N LYS A 146 9.34 -61.34 -13.58
CA LYS A 146 9.65 -61.13 -15.01
C LYS A 146 8.51 -61.16 -16.06
N GLY A 147 8.44 -60.06 -16.81
CA GLY A 147 7.95 -60.03 -18.20
C GLY A 147 8.64 -58.92 -18.99
N GLU A 148 9.55 -59.29 -19.89
CA GLU A 148 10.11 -58.41 -20.93
C GLU A 148 9.10 -58.17 -22.07
N GLN A 149 8.94 -56.93 -22.55
CA GLN A 149 8.83 -56.69 -23.99
C GLN A 149 9.11 -55.24 -24.43
N ARG A 150 10.24 -55.14 -25.15
CA ARG A 150 10.61 -54.25 -26.26
C ARG A 150 9.66 -53.12 -26.68
N GLY A 151 10.22 -51.91 -26.71
CA GLY A 151 9.87 -50.84 -27.66
C GLY A 151 11.14 -50.08 -28.09
N GLN A 152 11.54 -50.25 -29.35
CA GLN A 152 12.68 -49.59 -30.00
C GLN A 152 12.29 -48.25 -30.64
N ARG A 153 13.11 -47.22 -30.43
CA ARG A 153 13.54 -46.13 -31.37
C ARG A 153 13.97 -44.94 -30.51
N GLY A 154 15.19 -44.42 -30.56
CA GLY A 154 15.99 -44.10 -31.74
C GLY A 154 16.09 -42.58 -31.81
N GLY A 155 17.24 -42.00 -31.46
CA GLY A 155 17.43 -40.55 -31.49
C GLY A 155 18.76 -40.10 -30.92
N LYS A 156 19.82 -40.19 -31.72
CA LYS A 156 21.17 -39.76 -31.41
C LYS A 156 21.37 -38.30 -31.86
N ARG A 157 21.70 -37.41 -30.93
CA ARG A 157 22.47 -36.15 -31.12
C ARG A 157 22.65 -35.55 -29.71
N GLY A 158 23.82 -35.53 -29.10
CA GLY A 158 25.03 -34.91 -29.62
C GLY A 158 25.09 -33.49 -29.08
N GLY A 159 25.66 -33.30 -27.89
CA GLY A 159 25.81 -32.00 -27.23
C GLY A 159 26.86 -32.09 -26.13
N ARG A 160 28.08 -31.71 -26.49
CA ARG A 160 29.32 -31.74 -25.70
C ARG A 160 29.52 -30.37 -25.04
N GLY A 161 29.90 -30.36 -23.77
CA GLY A 161 30.37 -29.18 -23.04
C GLY A 161 29.76 -29.17 -21.63
N GLY A 162 30.47 -29.38 -20.52
CA GLY A 162 31.86 -29.02 -20.22
C GLY A 162 31.82 -27.82 -19.27
N GLY A 163 32.10 -28.04 -17.98
CA GLY A 163 32.20 -26.94 -17.01
C GLY A 163 32.06 -27.37 -15.55
N ARG A 164 33.14 -27.92 -14.99
CA ARG A 164 33.35 -28.06 -13.55
C ARG A 164 33.52 -26.68 -12.89
N GLY A 165 32.94 -26.54 -11.70
CA GLY A 165 33.23 -25.47 -10.73
C GLY A 165 31.96 -25.20 -9.95
N GLY A 166 31.89 -25.32 -8.64
CA GLY A 166 32.87 -25.48 -7.59
C GLY A 166 32.11 -25.06 -6.34
N GLY A 167 32.05 -25.94 -5.34
CA GLY A 167 31.21 -25.75 -4.16
C GLY A 167 31.60 -24.50 -3.38
N GLN A 168 30.58 -23.79 -2.89
CA GLN A 168 30.67 -22.99 -1.67
C GLN A 168 29.27 -22.86 -1.08
N ASN A 169 29.09 -23.53 0.06
CA ASN A 169 28.04 -23.24 1.03
C ASN A 169 28.04 -21.74 1.33
N ARG A 170 26.91 -21.08 1.14
CA ARG A 170 26.66 -19.76 1.72
C ARG A 170 25.85 -19.98 2.98
N GLU A 171 26.50 -19.84 4.13
CA GLU A 171 25.82 -19.67 5.41
C GLU A 171 25.10 -18.30 5.43
N PRO A 172 23.94 -18.17 6.10
CA PRO A 172 23.29 -16.89 6.29
C PRO A 172 24.10 -16.03 7.29
N ARG A 173 24.45 -14.80 6.90
CA ARG A 173 25.02 -13.82 7.83
C ARG A 173 23.94 -13.33 8.79
N GLU A 174 24.18 -13.45 10.08
CA GLU A 174 23.36 -12.81 11.13
C GLU A 174 23.49 -11.27 11.08
N PRO A 175 22.41 -10.53 11.38
CA PRO A 175 22.47 -9.07 11.57
C PRO A 175 23.25 -8.71 12.84
N ARG A 176 24.23 -7.80 12.72
CA ARG A 176 24.93 -7.21 13.87
C ARG A 176 23.98 -6.31 14.67
N GLU A 177 23.90 -6.53 15.97
CA GLU A 177 23.22 -5.63 16.90
C GLU A 177 23.94 -4.26 17.00
N PRO A 178 23.19 -3.15 17.14
CA PRO A 178 23.76 -1.84 17.47
C PRO A 178 24.27 -1.81 18.92
N ARG A 179 25.50 -1.32 19.12
CA ARG A 179 26.07 -1.09 20.46
C ARG A 179 25.34 0.05 21.17
N GLU A 180 24.92 -0.19 22.40
CA GLU A 180 24.36 0.84 23.29
C GLU A 180 25.38 1.96 23.61
N PRO A 181 24.94 3.23 23.76
CA PRO A 181 25.77 4.31 24.27
C PRO A 181 26.01 4.13 25.78
N ARG A 182 27.26 4.30 26.23
CA ARG A 182 27.62 4.31 27.64
C ARG A 182 27.07 5.57 28.32
N GLU A 183 26.43 5.40 29.47
CA GLU A 183 26.03 6.49 30.36
C GLU A 183 27.27 7.26 30.88
N PRO A 184 27.16 8.58 31.10
CA PRO A 184 28.19 9.36 31.77
C PRO A 184 28.12 9.13 33.29
N THR A 185 29.22 8.65 33.88
CA THR A 185 29.46 8.71 35.32
C THR A 185 29.64 10.16 35.77
N GLU A 186 29.06 10.46 36.94
CA GLU A 186 29.06 11.71 37.70
C GLU A 186 30.37 12.52 37.71
#